data_AF-A0A3Q1M2X6-F1
#
_entry.id   AF-A0A3Q1M2X6-F1
#
_cell.length_a   1.000
_cell.length_b   1.000
_cell.length_c   1.000
_cell.angle_alpha   90.00
_cell.angle_beta   90.00
_cell.angle_gamma   90.00
#
_symmetry.space_group_name_H-M   'P 1'
#
loop_
_entity.id
_entity.type
_entity.pdbx_description
1 polymer ?
#
loop_
_entity_poly.entity_id
_entity_poly.type
_entity_poly.pdbx_seq_one_letter_code
_entity_poly.pdbx_strand_id
1 'polypeptide(L)' 'MVRTRSDHLLYSLEELLPYDFEKFKFKLQNTSLEKEHLRIPRGQLQTAEPVKLASLMVNHYGEEYAVQLTLQVLRAI' A
#
# COMPACT_ATOMS: atom_id res chain seq x y z
N MET A 1 -7.01 -10.19 -20.79
CA MET A 1 -6.62 -10.54 -19.42
C MET A 1 -7.38 -9.64 -18.47
N VAL A 2 -8.14 -10.19 -17.53
CA VAL A 2 -8.82 -9.40 -16.49
C VAL A 2 -7.75 -8.98 -15.50
N ARG A 3 -7.48 -7.68 -15.38
CA ARG A 3 -6.59 -7.17 -14.33
C ARG A 3 -7.30 -7.37 -12.98
N THR A 4 -6.62 -8.03 -12.06
CA THR A 4 -7.08 -8.18 -10.68
C THR A 4 -6.98 -6.83 -9.97
N ARG A 5 -7.66 -6.67 -8.83
CA ARG A 5 -7.55 -5.42 -8.05
C ARG A 5 -6.11 -5.25 -7.52
N SER A 6 -5.43 -6.36 -7.26
CA SER A 6 -4.00 -6.42 -6.96
C SER A 6 -3.13 -5.82 -8.09
N ASP A 7 -3.44 -6.10 -9.35
CA ASP A 7 -2.71 -5.53 -10.50
C ASP A 7 -2.89 -4.02 -10.62
N HIS A 8 -4.09 -3.52 -10.34
CA HIS A 8 -4.35 -2.09 -10.31
C HIS A 8 -3.61 -1.39 -9.19
N LEU A 9 -3.57 -2.00 -8.00
CA LEU A 9 -2.81 -1.49 -6.87
C LEU A 9 -1.32 -1.44 -7.18
N LEU A 10 -0.77 -2.52 -7.76
CA LEU A 10 0.62 -2.56 -8.19
C LEU A 10 0.95 -1.44 -9.17
N TYR A 11 0.14 -1.31 -10.23
CA TYR A 11 0.35 -0.29 -11.24
C TYR A 11 0.34 1.13 -10.63
N SER A 12 -0.59 1.41 -9.71
CA SER A 12 -0.63 2.69 -9.00
C SER A 12 0.62 2.95 -8.14
N LEU A 13 1.21 1.92 -7.55
CA LEU A 13 2.44 2.07 -6.76
C LEU A 13 3.69 2.19 -7.65
N GLU A 14 3.71 1.56 -8.82
CA GLU A 14 4.82 1.66 -9.80
C GLU A 14 4.85 3.01 -10.52
N GLU A 15 3.69 3.64 -10.76
CA GLU A 15 3.63 4.98 -11.36
C GLU A 15 4.07 6.09 -10.40
N LEU A 16 4.19 5.82 -9.10
CA LEU A 16 4.68 6.80 -8.13
C LEU A 16 6.16 7.11 -8.35
N LEU A 17 6.48 8.40 -8.39
CA LEU A 17 7.87 8.84 -8.32
C LEU A 17 8.50 8.34 -7.01
N PRO A 18 9.81 8.02 -6.98
CA PRO A 18 10.47 7.52 -5.78
C PRO A 18 10.24 8.37 -4.53
N TYR A 19 10.18 9.69 -4.70
CA TYR A 19 9.90 10.63 -3.62
C TYR A 19 8.47 10.50 -3.06
N ASP A 20 7.47 10.35 -3.93
CA ASP A 20 6.08 10.19 -3.53
C ASP A 20 5.81 8.79 -2.98
N PHE A 21 6.55 7.78 -3.45
CA PHE A 21 6.54 6.44 -2.88
C PHE A 21 7.06 6.41 -1.44
N GLU A 22 8.13 7.17 -1.13
CA GLU A 22 8.61 7.30 0.25
C GLU A 22 7.59 8.04 1.16
N LYS A 23 6.93 9.09 0.64
CA LYS A 23 5.81 9.72 1.36
C LYS A 23 4.65 8.76 1.57
N PHE A 24 4.32 7.94 0.58
CA PHE A 24 3.28 6.93 0.65
C PHE A 24 3.55 5.95 1.80
N LYS A 25 4.76 5.38 1.87
CA LYS A 25 5.17 4.51 2.98
C LYS A 25 5.05 5.20 4.34
N PHE A 26 5.48 6.46 4.42
CA PHE A 26 5.38 7.24 5.65
C PHE A 26 3.92 7.47 6.08
N LYS A 27 3.04 7.83 5.15
CA LYS A 27 1.62 8.05 5.43
C LYS A 27 0.90 6.74 5.75
N LEU A 28 1.23 5.64 5.06
CA LEU A 28 0.68 4.32 5.33
C LEU A 28 0.99 3.85 6.76
N GLN A 29 2.21 4.09 7.26
CA GLN A 29 2.58 3.81 8.66
C GLN A 29 1.77 4.61 9.68
N ASN A 30 1.47 5.86 9.37
CA ASN A 30 0.78 6.78 10.26
C ASN A 30 -0.75 6.73 10.13
N THR A 31 -1.27 6.03 9.13
CA THR A 31 -2.72 5.87 8.93
C THR A 31 -3.29 4.97 10.02
N SER A 32 -4.36 5.41 10.66
CA SER A 32 -5.09 4.59 11.63
C SER A 32 -5.78 3.45 10.88
N LEU A 33 -5.37 2.23 11.19
CA LEU A 33 -6.08 1.04 10.73
C LEU A 33 -7.27 0.80 11.66
N GLU A 34 -8.33 0.22 11.12
CA GLU A 34 -9.43 -0.28 11.95
C GLU A 34 -8.90 -1.35 12.91
N LYS A 35 -9.48 -1.42 14.13
CA LYS A 35 -8.93 -2.10 15.32
C LYS A 35 -8.54 -3.58 15.13
N GLU A 36 -8.98 -4.21 14.06
CA GLU A 36 -8.76 -5.63 13.76
C GLU A 36 -7.56 -5.89 12.83
N HIS A 37 -7.01 -4.86 12.17
CA HIS A 37 -5.95 -5.03 11.18
C HIS A 37 -4.58 -4.74 11.80
N LEU A 38 -3.73 -5.76 11.84
CA LEU A 38 -2.34 -5.61 12.29
C LEU A 38 -1.53 -4.81 11.26
N ARG A 39 -0.89 -3.73 11.71
CA ARG A 39 -0.02 -2.90 10.86
C ARG A 39 1.15 -3.69 10.30
N ILE A 40 1.48 -3.44 9.03
CA ILE A 40 2.73 -3.91 8.44
C ILE A 40 3.92 -3.34 9.25
N PRO A 41 4.87 -4.18 9.69
CA PRO A 41 6.04 -3.72 10.44
C PRO A 41 6.83 -2.66 9.68
N ARG A 42 7.25 -1.59 10.39
CA ARG A 42 7.97 -0.46 9.80
C ARG A 42 9.21 -0.86 9.00
N GLY A 43 10.00 -1.82 9.50
CA GLY A 43 11.20 -2.30 8.82
C GLY A 43 10.90 -3.01 7.49
N GLN A 44 9.78 -3.76 7.43
CA GLN A 44 9.33 -4.37 6.18
C GLN A 44 8.81 -3.32 5.20
N LEU A 45 8.09 -2.30 5.68
CA LEU A 45 7.55 -1.26 4.81
C LEU A 45 8.64 -0.37 4.19
N GLN A 46 9.65 0.03 4.98
CA GLN A 46 10.73 0.89 4.49
C GLN A 46 11.52 0.25 3.36
N THR A 47 11.79 -1.06 3.47
CA THR A 47 12.56 -1.83 2.49
C THR A 47 11.71 -2.41 1.36
N ALA A 48 10.39 -2.22 1.38
CA ALA A 48 9.51 -2.74 0.35
C ALA A 48 9.58 -1.90 -0.94
N GLU A 49 9.86 -2.57 -2.05
CA GLU A 49 9.64 -2.06 -3.40
C GLU A 49 8.14 -2.11 -3.75
N PRO A 50 7.66 -1.36 -4.78
CA PRO A 50 6.25 -1.31 -5.17
C PRO A 50 5.57 -2.68 -5.28
N VAL A 51 6.22 -3.63 -5.97
CA VAL A 51 5.73 -5.02 -6.15
C VAL A 51 5.56 -5.74 -4.82
N LYS A 52 6.56 -5.65 -3.95
CA LYS A 52 6.54 -6.29 -2.63
C LYS A 52 5.53 -5.62 -1.71
N LEU A 53 5.38 -4.30 -1.80
CA LEU A 53 4.42 -3.55 -1.01
C LEU A 53 2.98 -3.90 -1.41
N ALA A 54 2.70 -3.99 -2.70
CA ALA A 54 1.39 -4.41 -3.20
C ALA A 54 0.99 -5.78 -2.63
N SER A 55 1.91 -6.74 -2.72
CA SER A 55 1.71 -8.09 -2.17
C SER A 55 1.51 -8.07 -0.65
N LEU A 56 2.30 -7.27 0.09
CA LEU A 56 2.16 -7.15 1.54
C LEU A 56 0.80 -6.56 1.94
N MET A 57 0.31 -5.53 1.23
CA MET A 57 -0.97 -4.92 1.52
C MET A 57 -2.13 -5.89 1.29
N VAL A 58 -2.11 -6.63 0.17
CA VAL A 58 -3.15 -7.64 -0.14
C VAL A 58 -3.10 -8.79 0.88
N ASN A 59 -1.91 -9.25 1.26
CA ASN A 59 -1.77 -10.34 2.23
C ASN A 59 -2.16 -9.95 3.66
N HIS A 60 -1.86 -8.72 4.09
CA HIS A 60 -2.17 -8.25 5.45
C HIS A 60 -3.61 -7.77 5.61
N TYR A 61 -4.18 -7.15 4.58
CA TYR A 61 -5.45 -6.45 4.69
C TYR A 61 -6.55 -7.03 3.78
N GLY A 62 -6.21 -7.94 2.88
CA GLY A 62 -7.13 -8.39 1.84
C GLY A 62 -7.21 -7.40 0.67
N GLU A 63 -7.66 -7.89 -0.47
CA GLU A 63 -7.59 -7.15 -1.74
C GLU A 63 -8.43 -5.86 -1.72
N GLU A 64 -9.62 -5.90 -1.14
CA GLU A 64 -10.54 -4.76 -1.11
C GLU A 64 -10.03 -3.64 -0.18
N TYR A 65 -9.63 -4.00 1.04
CA TYR A 65 -9.11 -3.02 2.00
C TYR A 65 -7.75 -2.47 1.57
N ALA A 66 -6.89 -3.29 0.96
CA ALA A 66 -5.61 -2.84 0.41
C ALA A 66 -5.81 -1.71 -0.63
N VAL A 67 -6.79 -1.84 -1.52
CA VAL A 67 -7.11 -0.81 -2.51
C VAL A 67 -7.68 0.44 -1.86
N GLN A 68 -8.62 0.30 -0.93
CA GLN A 68 -9.20 1.44 -0.21
C GLN A 68 -8.14 2.23 0.56
N LEU A 69 -7.27 1.51 1.29
CA LEU A 69 -6.19 2.10 2.07
C LEU A 69 -5.17 2.79 1.15
N THR A 70 -4.81 2.17 0.03
CA THR A 70 -3.94 2.78 -0.98
C THR A 70 -4.52 4.09 -1.49
N LEU A 71 -5.80 4.12 -1.87
CA LEU A 71 -6.46 5.34 -2.33
C LEU A 71 -6.50 6.42 -1.24
N GLN A 72 -6.77 6.06 0.00
CA GLN A 72 -6.79 7.01 1.11
C GLN A 72 -5.42 7.64 1.35
N VAL A 73 -4.37 6.82 1.31
CA VAL A 73 -2.98 7.28 1.50
C VAL A 73 -2.51 8.12 0.31
N LEU A 74 -2.82 7.71 -0.93
CA LEU A 74 -2.51 8.45 -2.14
C LEU A 74 -3.18 9.84 -2.18
N ARG A 75 -4.39 9.98 -1.63
CA ARG A 75 -5.06 11.28 -1.49
C ARG A 75 -4.43 12.20 -0.44
N ALA A 76 -3.56 11.66 0.42
CA ALA A 76 -2.95 12.36 1.53
C ALA A 76 -1.46 12.71 1.30
N ILE A 77 -0.92 12.41 0.11
CA ILE A 77 0.43 12.77 -0.36
C ILE A 77 0.36 13.82 -1.46
#